data_AF-A0A6G9FHB3-F1
#
_entry.id   AF-A0A6G9FHB3-F1
#
_cell.length_a   1.000
_cell.length_b   1.000
_cell.length_c   1.000
_cell.angle_alpha   90.00
_cell.angle_beta   90.00
_cell.angle_gamma   90.00
#
_symmetry.space_group_name_H-M   'P 1'
#
loop_
_entity.id
_entity.type
_entity.pdbx_description
1 polymer ?
#
loop_
_entity_poly.entity_id
_entity_poly.type
_entity_poly.pdbx_seq_one_letter_code
_entity_poly.pdbx_strand_id
1 'polypeptide(L)'
;MTDLIREGRLFRVSGFDPSHRQLFLISEATLVDRTTTQIEVYIGHVELMFLKPYYRKGLYVRRATLAEFATLSERHDIPAQDAAYTWMLERGGGSFVVGSNPNWREAEYALMGERQSLYDPREPWPPDFPAISGQVD
;
A
#
# COMPACT_ATOMS: atom_id res chain seq x y z
N MET A 1 14.66 -6.30 -0.49
CA MET A 1 13.26 -5.82 -0.34
C MET A 1 13.16 -4.41 -0.92
N THR A 2 12.17 -4.10 -1.76
CA THR A 2 12.05 -2.79 -2.42
C THR A 2 10.98 -1.96 -1.71
N ASP A 3 11.32 -0.76 -1.27
CA ASP A 3 10.32 0.18 -0.76
C ASP A 3 9.51 0.76 -1.93
N LEU A 4 8.20 0.96 -1.74
CA LEU A 4 7.42 1.79 -2.65
C LEU A 4 7.46 3.24 -2.15
N ILE A 5 8.34 4.03 -2.73
CA ILE A 5 8.37 5.48 -2.52
C ILE A 5 7.85 6.13 -3.80
N ARG A 6 6.67 6.75 -3.71
CA ARG A 6 6.02 7.45 -4.83
C ARG A 6 5.55 8.81 -4.38
N GLU A 7 6.41 9.80 -4.60
CA GLU A 7 6.15 11.21 -4.33
C GLU A 7 5.39 11.86 -5.48
N GLY A 8 4.74 13.00 -5.20
CA GLY A 8 4.09 13.80 -6.25
C GLY A 8 2.85 13.14 -6.88
N ARG A 9 2.25 12.16 -6.20
CA ARG A 9 0.94 11.60 -6.55
C ARG A 9 0.01 11.61 -5.35
N LEU A 10 -1.27 11.86 -5.58
CA LEU A 10 -2.28 11.71 -4.53
C LEU A 10 -2.65 10.24 -4.39
N PHE A 11 -2.50 9.67 -3.20
CA PHE A 11 -3.02 8.34 -2.88
C PHE A 11 -4.21 8.42 -1.93
N ARG A 12 -5.11 7.45 -2.02
CA ARG A 12 -6.22 7.25 -1.08
C ARG A 12 -6.49 5.78 -0.85
N VAL A 13 -7.26 5.49 0.20
CA VAL A 13 -7.87 4.18 0.39
C VAL A 13 -8.96 3.99 -0.67
N SER A 14 -8.90 2.87 -1.38
CA SER A 14 -9.96 2.47 -2.32
C SER A 14 -10.91 1.45 -1.71
N GLY A 15 -10.43 0.63 -0.77
CA GLY A 15 -11.27 -0.34 -0.08
C GLY A 15 -10.54 -1.04 1.07
N PHE A 16 -11.35 -1.61 1.96
CA PHE A 16 -10.92 -2.57 2.96
C PHE A 16 -11.95 -3.70 3.00
N ASP A 17 -11.53 -4.94 2.79
CA ASP A 17 -12.36 -6.14 2.97
C ASP A 17 -12.10 -6.71 4.36
N PRO A 18 -13.05 -6.62 5.32
CA PRO A 18 -12.86 -7.12 6.67
C PRO A 18 -12.79 -8.65 6.74
N SER A 19 -13.51 -9.36 5.87
CA SER A 19 -13.59 -10.83 5.89
C SER A 19 -12.25 -11.45 5.49
N HIS A 20 -11.58 -10.86 4.50
CA HIS A 20 -10.27 -11.30 4.04
C HIS A 20 -9.11 -10.50 4.64
N ARG A 21 -9.42 -9.45 5.43
CA ARG A 21 -8.46 -8.54 6.07
C ARG A 21 -7.51 -7.91 5.05
N GLN A 22 -8.08 -7.37 3.97
CA GLN A 22 -7.34 -6.84 2.82
C GLN A 22 -7.52 -5.33 2.70
N LEU A 23 -6.41 -4.60 2.64
CA LEU A 23 -6.38 -3.16 2.41
C LEU A 23 -5.94 -2.86 0.98
N PHE A 24 -6.65 -1.93 0.34
CA PHE A 24 -6.36 -1.44 -1.00
C PHE A 24 -6.15 0.09 -0.98
N LEU A 25 -5.04 0.53 -1.56
CA LEU A 25 -4.72 1.93 -1.80
C LEU A 25 -4.54 2.14 -3.30
N ILE A 26 -4.95 3.31 -3.80
CA ILE A 26 -4.74 3.68 -5.20
C ILE A 26 -4.18 5.09 -5.31
N SER A 27 -3.37 5.33 -6.33
CA SER A 27 -3.07 6.68 -6.78
C SER A 27 -4.21 7.20 -7.66
N GLU A 28 -4.52 8.49 -7.56
CA GLU A 28 -5.38 9.17 -8.50
C GLU A 28 -4.53 9.69 -9.67
N ALA A 29 -4.87 9.28 -10.91
CA ALA A 29 -4.26 9.82 -12.11
C ALA A 29 -4.86 11.20 -12.41
N THR A 30 -4.46 12.23 -11.66
CA THR A 30 -4.97 13.59 -11.90
C THR A 30 -4.11 14.32 -12.93
N LEU A 31 -4.72 15.26 -13.67
CA LEU A 31 -4.05 16.20 -14.58
C LEU A 31 -2.86 16.96 -13.96
N VAL A 32 -2.79 17.01 -12.61
CA VAL A 32 -1.70 17.61 -11.83
C VAL A 32 -0.40 16.83 -11.98
N ASP A 33 -0.49 15.49 -12.08
CA ASP A 33 0.67 14.59 -12.00
C ASP A 33 1.22 14.22 -13.40
N ARG A 34 0.55 14.70 -14.48
CA ARG A 34 0.86 14.44 -15.90
C ARG A 34 1.11 12.96 -16.22
N THR A 35 0.47 12.06 -15.48
CA THR A 35 0.56 10.62 -15.69
C THR A 35 -0.77 10.08 -16.18
N THR A 36 -0.71 9.11 -17.09
CA THR A 36 -1.86 8.32 -17.55
C THR A 36 -2.01 7.03 -16.75
N THR A 37 -1.09 6.75 -15.82
CA THR A 37 -1.04 5.50 -15.07
C THR A 37 -1.60 5.64 -13.65
N GLN A 38 -2.22 4.57 -13.18
CA GLN A 38 -2.66 4.37 -11.80
C GLN A 38 -1.76 3.34 -11.12
N ILE A 39 -1.39 3.65 -9.87
CA ILE A 39 -0.70 2.73 -8.97
C ILE A 39 -1.73 2.14 -8.03
N GLU A 40 -1.73 0.83 -7.89
CA GLU A 40 -2.53 0.12 -6.89
C GLU A 40 -1.60 -0.58 -5.91
N VAL A 41 -1.93 -0.51 -4.63
CA VAL A 41 -1.21 -1.17 -3.54
C VAL A 41 -2.19 -2.04 -2.78
N TYR A 42 -1.76 -3.26 -2.49
CA TYR A 42 -2.48 -4.28 -1.76
C TYR A 42 -1.68 -4.73 -0.54
N ILE A 43 -2.34 -4.82 0.62
CA ILE A 43 -1.80 -5.39 1.84
C ILE A 43 -2.83 -6.39 2.38
N GLY A 44 -2.45 -7.66 2.53
CA GLY A 44 -3.30 -8.70 3.10
C GLY A 44 -3.06 -8.88 4.59
N HIS A 45 -3.85 -9.76 5.22
CA HIS A 45 -3.71 -10.12 6.64
C HIS A 45 -3.60 -8.91 7.58
N VAL A 46 -4.33 -7.83 7.29
CA VAL A 46 -4.26 -6.60 8.08
C VAL A 46 -4.80 -6.86 9.48
N GLU A 47 -3.95 -6.69 10.48
CA GLU A 47 -4.26 -6.81 11.92
C GLU A 47 -4.69 -5.47 12.50
N LEU A 48 -3.93 -4.44 12.15
CA LEU A 48 -4.09 -3.09 12.66
C LEU A 48 -3.71 -2.09 11.56
N MET A 49 -4.45 -1.00 11.46
CA MET A 49 -4.13 0.07 10.52
C MET A 49 -4.49 1.43 11.11
N PHE A 50 -3.61 2.40 10.88
CA PHE A 50 -3.86 3.80 11.17
C PHE A 50 -3.67 4.60 9.87
N LEU A 51 -4.77 5.04 9.26
CA LEU A 51 -4.77 5.56 7.90
C LEU A 51 -5.18 7.03 7.87
N LYS A 52 -4.58 7.80 6.96
CA LYS A 52 -5.13 9.08 6.54
C LYS A 52 -6.16 8.86 5.43
N PRO A 53 -7.20 9.71 5.33
CA PRO A 53 -8.13 9.66 4.20
C PRO A 53 -7.41 9.88 2.85
N TYR A 54 -6.38 10.73 2.84
CA TYR A 54 -5.60 11.05 1.64
C TYR A 54 -4.11 11.24 1.98
N TYR A 55 -3.25 10.73 1.11
CA TYR A 55 -1.80 10.94 1.13
C TYR A 55 -1.41 11.87 -0.03
N ARG A 56 -1.58 13.18 0.21
CA ARG A 56 -1.42 14.22 -0.83
C ARG A 56 0.03 14.40 -1.31
N LYS A 57 1.01 13.97 -0.53
CA LYS A 57 2.45 14.12 -0.84
C LYS A 57 3.05 12.86 -1.45
N GLY A 58 2.23 11.85 -1.75
CA GLY A 58 2.71 10.53 -2.13
C GLY A 58 2.57 9.49 -1.04
N LEU A 59 2.88 8.25 -1.40
CA LEU A 59 2.83 7.08 -0.53
C LEU A 59 4.26 6.55 -0.32
N TYR A 60 4.57 6.20 0.92
CA TYR A 60 5.86 5.66 1.33
C TYR A 60 5.64 4.32 2.01
N VAL A 61 5.44 3.27 1.22
CA VAL A 61 5.29 1.91 1.76
C VAL A 61 6.68 1.35 1.98
N ARG A 62 7.06 1.27 3.25
CA ARG A 62 8.34 0.71 3.70
C ARG A 62 8.18 0.08 5.07
N ARG A 63 9.11 -0.78 5.44
CA ARG A 63 9.11 -1.33 6.79
C ARG A 63 9.37 -0.23 7.83
N ALA A 64 8.71 -0.33 8.98
CA ALA A 64 9.01 0.52 10.12
C ALA A 64 10.45 0.30 10.58
N THR A 65 11.17 1.38 10.86
CA THR A 65 12.46 1.29 11.56
C THR A 65 12.25 0.81 12.99
N LEU A 66 13.31 0.34 13.66
CA LEU A 66 13.22 -0.09 15.07
C LEU A 66 12.67 1.01 16.00
N ALA A 67 13.09 2.26 15.80
CA ALA A 67 12.64 3.39 16.60
C ALA A 67 11.15 3.73 16.35
N GLU A 68 10.72 3.69 15.09
CA GLU A 68 9.31 3.89 14.74
C GLU A 68 8.46 2.76 15.31
N PHE A 69 8.87 1.51 15.11
CA PHE A 69 8.16 0.35 15.63
C PHE A 69 8.03 0.40 17.16
N ALA A 70 9.11 0.72 17.89
CA ALA A 70 9.05 0.84 19.35
C ALA A 70 7.97 1.85 19.80
N THR A 71 7.90 3.00 19.12
CA THR A 71 6.87 4.03 19.39
C THR A 71 5.46 3.52 19.09
N LEU A 72 5.29 2.80 17.98
CA LEU A 72 3.98 2.25 17.59
C LEU A 72 3.55 1.10 18.51
N SER A 73 4.48 0.23 18.89
CA SER A 73 4.27 -0.90 19.79
C SER A 73 3.82 -0.42 21.16
N GLU A 74 4.51 0.56 21.76
CA GLU A 74 4.10 1.14 23.04
C GLU A 74 2.73 1.82 22.97
N ARG A 75 2.42 2.51 21.87
CA ARG A 75 1.18 3.28 21.75
C ARG A 75 -0.05 2.42 21.43
N HIS A 76 0.15 1.35 20.68
CA HIS A 76 -0.93 0.56 20.08
C HIS A 76 -0.91 -0.92 20.46
N ASP A 77 -0.09 -1.28 21.46
CA ASP A 77 0.09 -2.65 21.96
C ASP A 77 0.44 -3.65 20.85
N ILE A 78 1.25 -3.23 19.87
CA ILE A 78 1.68 -4.09 18.76
C ILE A 78 2.73 -5.09 19.28
N PRO A 79 2.50 -6.41 19.18
CA PRO A 79 3.46 -7.41 19.64
C PRO A 79 4.80 -7.33 18.92
N ALA A 80 5.90 -7.64 19.63
CA ALA A 80 7.25 -7.53 19.09
C ALA A 80 7.47 -8.41 17.83
N GLN A 81 6.79 -9.55 17.71
CA GLN A 81 6.87 -10.41 16.52
C GLN A 81 6.36 -9.73 15.24
N ASP A 82 5.50 -8.71 15.37
CA ASP A 82 4.90 -8.01 14.24
C ASP A 82 5.75 -6.85 13.74
N ALA A 83 6.92 -6.61 14.34
CA ALA A 83 7.91 -5.66 13.84
C ALA A 83 8.33 -5.95 12.39
N ALA A 84 8.28 -7.23 11.97
CA ALA A 84 8.55 -7.62 10.59
C ALA A 84 7.45 -7.29 9.59
N TYR A 85 6.24 -7.09 10.10
CA TYR A 85 5.02 -6.94 9.33
C TYR A 85 4.39 -5.55 9.53
N THR A 86 5.13 -4.62 10.15
CA THR A 86 4.70 -3.23 10.35
C THR A 86 5.25 -2.34 9.25
N TRP A 87 4.35 -1.78 8.47
CA TRP A 87 4.63 -0.94 7.29
C TRP A 87 4.21 0.49 7.57
N MET A 88 5.15 1.43 7.40
CA MET A 88 4.82 2.85 7.35
C MET A 88 4.20 3.17 6.00
N LEU A 89 3.30 4.14 5.94
CA LEU A 89 2.68 4.62 4.69
C LEU A 89 3.07 6.05 4.32
N GLU A 90 3.72 6.78 5.23
CA GLU A 90 4.14 8.16 5.00
C GLU A 90 5.50 8.47 5.62
N ARG A 91 6.14 9.53 5.12
CA ARG A 91 7.39 10.04 5.67
C ARG A 91 7.11 10.89 6.92
N GLY A 92 7.66 10.46 8.06
CA GLY A 92 7.67 11.26 9.30
C GLY A 92 6.29 11.50 9.92
N GLY A 93 5.29 10.67 9.56
CA GLY A 93 3.97 10.71 10.17
C GLY A 93 3.57 9.36 10.78
N GLY A 94 2.35 9.30 11.30
CA GLY A 94 1.87 8.18 12.11
C GLY A 94 1.03 7.17 11.34
N SER A 95 0.92 7.27 10.01
CA SER A 95 0.19 6.26 9.25
C SER A 95 0.98 4.97 9.06
N PHE A 96 0.38 3.86 9.47
CA PHE A 96 0.98 2.53 9.40
C PHE A 96 -0.07 1.44 9.21
N VAL A 97 0.41 0.26 8.81
CA VAL A 97 -0.37 -0.98 8.70
C VAL A 97 0.47 -2.13 9.26
N VAL A 98 -0.13 -2.97 10.09
CA VAL A 98 0.40 -4.27 10.47
C VAL A 98 -0.28 -5.32 9.61
N GLY A 99 0.48 -6.00 8.75
CA GLY A 99 -0.06 -6.98 7.81
C GLY A 99 1.01 -7.64 6.95
N SER A 100 0.56 -8.49 6.02
CA SER A 100 1.46 -9.21 5.12
C SER A 100 2.23 -8.26 4.20
N ASN A 101 3.19 -8.81 3.46
CA ASN A 101 4.00 -8.02 2.52
C ASN A 101 3.12 -7.23 1.53
N PRO A 102 3.34 -5.91 1.42
CA PRO A 102 2.71 -5.09 0.42
C PRO A 102 3.08 -5.55 -0.98
N ASN A 103 2.10 -5.51 -1.87
CA ASN A 103 2.26 -5.73 -3.30
C ASN A 103 1.75 -4.49 -4.02
N TRP A 104 2.39 -4.10 -5.11
CA TRP A 104 1.91 -2.96 -5.90
C TRP A 104 2.18 -3.13 -7.38
N ARG A 105 1.51 -2.29 -8.15
CA ARG A 105 1.67 -2.21 -9.61
C ARG A 105 1.37 -0.82 -10.12
N GLU A 106 1.69 -0.59 -11.38
CA GLU A 106 1.36 0.63 -12.11
C GLU A 106 0.88 0.25 -13.52
N ALA A 107 -0.28 0.76 -13.96
CA ALA A 107 -0.81 0.51 -15.30
C ALA A 107 -1.59 1.72 -15.86
N GLU A 108 -1.72 1.83 -17.18
CA GLU A 108 -2.45 2.93 -17.83
C GLU A 108 -3.98 2.83 -17.64
N TYR A 109 -4.61 3.98 -17.36
CA TYR A 109 -6.06 4.09 -17.14
C TYR A 109 -6.89 3.64 -18.35
N ALA A 110 -6.42 3.90 -19.57
CA ALA A 110 -7.10 3.48 -20.81
C ALA A 110 -7.17 1.95 -20.98
N LEU A 111 -6.26 1.21 -20.32
CA LEU A 111 -6.21 -0.25 -20.36
C LEU A 111 -7.07 -0.91 -19.26
N MET A 112 -7.65 -0.12 -18.36
CA MET A 112 -8.56 -0.62 -17.31
C MET A 112 -9.97 -0.95 -17.85
N GLY A 113 -10.41 -0.35 -18.96
CA GLY A 113 -11.75 -0.58 -19.50
C GLY A 113 -12.84 -0.26 -18.48
N GLU A 114 -13.75 -1.21 -18.18
CA GLU A 114 -14.75 -1.08 -17.10
C GLU A 114 -14.28 -1.60 -15.72
N ARG A 115 -13.02 -2.05 -15.59
CA ARG A 115 -12.52 -2.59 -14.32
C ARG A 115 -12.32 -1.49 -13.28
N GLN A 116 -12.86 -1.71 -12.07
CA GLN A 116 -12.69 -0.82 -10.93
C GLN A 116 -11.38 -1.06 -10.14
N SER A 117 -10.74 -2.20 -10.39
CA SER A 117 -9.48 -2.63 -9.76
C SER A 117 -8.76 -3.52 -10.77
N LEU A 118 -7.45 -3.39 -10.86
CA LEU A 118 -6.63 -4.32 -11.63
C LEU A 118 -6.47 -5.66 -10.87
N TYR A 119 -6.86 -5.76 -9.58
CA TYR A 119 -6.60 -6.91 -8.70
C TYR A 119 -7.82 -7.80 -8.70
N ASP A 120 -7.68 -9.01 -9.23
CA ASP A 120 -8.65 -10.08 -9.05
C ASP A 120 -7.92 -11.31 -8.45
N PRO A 121 -8.24 -11.73 -7.21
CA PRO A 121 -7.60 -12.90 -6.60
C PRO A 121 -7.95 -14.22 -7.30
N ARG A 122 -8.90 -14.22 -8.25
CA ARG A 122 -9.33 -15.40 -9.02
C ARG A 122 -8.71 -15.49 -10.40
N GLU A 123 -8.11 -14.40 -10.91
CA GLU A 123 -7.49 -14.38 -12.24
C GLU A 123 -5.97 -14.29 -12.13
N PRO A 124 -5.21 -15.03 -12.98
CA PRO A 124 -3.78 -14.85 -13.08
C PRO A 124 -3.45 -13.43 -13.56
N TRP A 125 -2.31 -12.93 -13.10
CA TRP A 125 -1.88 -11.58 -13.41
C TRP A 125 -1.66 -11.38 -14.93
N PRO A 126 -2.14 -10.29 -15.54
CA PRO A 126 -1.92 -10.04 -16.96
C PRO A 126 -0.42 -9.85 -17.26
N PRO A 127 0.16 -10.58 -18.22
CA PRO A 127 1.61 -10.64 -18.45
C PRO A 127 2.23 -9.33 -18.94
N ASP A 128 1.43 -8.45 -19.56
CA ASP A 128 1.88 -7.16 -20.09
C ASP A 128 2.20 -6.12 -18.98
N PHE A 129 1.89 -6.44 -17.71
CA PHE A 129 2.10 -5.54 -16.57
C PHE A 129 2.88 -6.26 -15.46
N PRO A 130 4.21 -6.15 -15.38
CA PRO A 130 4.99 -6.86 -14.37
C PRO A 130 4.61 -6.40 -12.95
N ALA A 131 4.23 -7.35 -12.09
CA ALA A 131 4.02 -7.12 -10.67
C ALA A 131 5.37 -7.04 -9.94
N ILE A 132 5.51 -6.09 -9.00
CA ILE A 132 6.65 -6.06 -8.07
C ILE A 132 6.11 -6.36 -6.67
N SER A 133 6.62 -7.43 -6.07
CA SER A 133 6.29 -7.84 -4.71
C SER A 133 7.44 -7.51 -3.75
N GLY A 134 7.11 -7.13 -2.51
CA GLY A 134 8.11 -7.08 -1.44
C GLY A 134 8.61 -8.50 -1.09
N GLN A 135 9.92 -8.75 -1.13
CA GLN A 135 10.53 -10.04 -0.74
C GLN A 135 10.98 -10.07 0.72
N VAL A 136 10.78 -11.19 1.42
CA VAL A 136 11.35 -11.50 2.77
C VAL A 136 12.63 -12.30 2.59
N ASP A 137 13.67 -11.94 3.33
CA ASP A 137 14.83 -12.80 3.62
C ASP A 137 14.56 -13.61 4.91
#